data_AF-A0A2D8FN76-F1
#
_entry.id   AF-A0A2D8FN76-F1
#
_cell.length_a   1.000
_cell.length_b   1.000
_cell.length_c   1.000
_cell.angle_alpha   90.00
_cell.angle_beta   90.00
_cell.angle_gamma   90.00
#
_symmetry.space_group_name_H-M   'P 1'
#
loop_
_entity.id
_entity.type
_entity.pdbx_description
1 polymer ?
#
loop_
_entity_poly.entity_id
_entity_poly.type
_entity_poly.pdbx_seq_one_letter_code
_entity_poly.pdbx_strand_id
1 'polypeptide(L)'
;MPHSGCHLPPVTWEELEAIFEDLAATNEERETALRLLDLTRTLQPYLSPLDLMREILCIALVLPSENDRPPRRPALPSEFVNWR
;
A
#
# COMPACT_ATOMS: atom_id res chain seq x y z
N MET A 1 -7.15 10.21 35.07
CA MET A 1 -7.76 9.75 33.82
C MET A 1 -6.92 8.58 33.33
N PRO A 2 -7.41 7.33 33.33
CA PRO A 2 -6.65 6.26 32.71
C PRO A 2 -6.61 6.56 31.22
N HIS A 3 -5.41 6.57 30.64
CA HIS A 3 -5.26 6.63 29.19
C HIS A 3 -6.00 5.41 28.65
N SER A 4 -7.10 5.63 27.94
CA SER A 4 -7.68 4.60 27.08
C SER A 4 -6.57 4.23 26.10
N GLY A 5 -5.79 3.20 26.45
CA GLY A 5 -4.83 2.60 25.55
C GLY A 5 -5.64 2.28 24.30
N CYS A 6 -5.37 3.02 23.23
CA CYS A 6 -5.94 2.74 21.93
C CYS A 6 -5.39 1.35 21.56
N HIS A 7 -6.12 0.32 21.97
CA HIS A 7 -5.85 -1.04 21.55
C HIS A 7 -6.11 -1.02 20.06
N LEU A 8 -5.03 -1.06 19.29
CA LEU A 8 -5.14 -1.25 17.85
C LEU A 8 -6.00 -2.51 17.65
N PRO A 9 -7.03 -2.44 16.79
CA PRO A 9 -7.82 -3.61 16.49
C PRO A 9 -6.87 -4.71 15.99
N PRO A 10 -7.11 -5.97 16.38
CA PRO A 10 -6.32 -7.08 15.86
C PRO A 10 -6.54 -7.15 14.35
N VAL A 11 -5.56 -6.64 13.58
CA VAL A 11 -5.55 -6.73 12.12
C VAL A 11 -5.03 -8.11 11.74
N THR A 12 -5.81 -8.81 10.92
CA THR A 12 -5.41 -10.04 10.27
C THR A 12 -4.53 -9.76 9.05
N TRP A 13 -3.76 -10.75 8.62
CA TRP A 13 -2.96 -10.63 7.39
C TRP A 13 -3.84 -10.39 6.15
N GLU A 14 -5.03 -10.99 6.09
CA GLU A 14 -5.99 -10.81 5.00
C GLU A 14 -6.51 -9.36 4.92
N GLU A 15 -6.82 -8.75 6.06
CA GLU A 15 -7.19 -7.33 6.13
C GLU A 15 -6.03 -6.43 5.72
N LEU A 16 -4.80 -6.78 6.11
CA LEU A 16 -3.62 -6.02 5.72
C LEU A 16 -3.41 -6.09 4.21
N GLU A 17 -3.48 -7.28 3.61
CA GLU A 17 -3.42 -7.48 2.16
C GLU A 17 -4.47 -6.61 1.45
N ALA A 18 -5.73 -6.63 1.89
CA ALA A 18 -6.80 -5.81 1.30
C ALA A 18 -6.52 -4.30 1.40
N ILE A 19 -5.96 -3.83 2.51
CA ILE A 19 -5.56 -2.41 2.68
C ILE A 19 -4.47 -2.04 1.66
N PHE A 20 -3.47 -2.91 1.48
CA PHE A 20 -2.38 -2.68 0.52
C PHE A 20 -2.84 -2.78 -0.93
N GLU A 21 -3.84 -3.62 -1.24
CA GLU A 21 -4.46 -3.65 -2.56
C GLU A 21 -5.20 -2.34 -2.88
N ASP A 22 -5.90 -1.75 -1.91
CA ASP A 22 -6.61 -0.47 -2.08
C ASP A 22 -5.63 0.72 -2.19
N LEU A 23 -4.51 0.66 -1.47
CA LEU A 23 -3.45 1.68 -1.54
C LEU A 23 -2.68 1.66 -2.86
N ALA A 24 -2.59 0.52 -3.54
CA ALA A 24 -1.80 0.39 -4.76
C ALA A 24 -2.46 1.08 -5.96
N ALA A 25 -1.73 1.97 -6.64
CA ALA A 25 -2.23 2.72 -7.78
C ALA A 25 -2.10 1.95 -9.10
N THR A 26 -1.19 0.98 -9.16
CA THR A 26 -0.92 0.11 -10.31
C THR A 26 -0.90 -1.37 -9.95
N ASN A 27 -1.09 -2.24 -10.94
CA ASN A 27 -0.99 -3.69 -10.74
C ASN A 27 0.41 -4.12 -10.27
N GLU A 28 1.46 -3.42 -10.73
CA GLU A 28 2.85 -3.72 -10.37
C GLU A 28 3.16 -3.33 -8.92
N GLU A 29 2.65 -2.18 -8.47
CA GLU A 29 2.68 -1.76 -7.06
C GLU A 29 1.95 -2.75 -6.17
N ARG A 30 0.74 -3.17 -6.57
CA ARG A 30 -0.06 -4.15 -5.84
C ARG A 30 0.70 -5.46 -5.66
N GLU A 31 1.21 -6.01 -6.77
CA GLU A 31 1.94 -7.28 -6.75
C GLU A 31 3.21 -7.19 -5.90
N THR A 32 3.88 -6.04 -5.93
CA THR A 32 5.07 -5.78 -5.11
C THR A 32 4.74 -5.66 -3.63
N ALA A 33 3.68 -4.91 -3.27
CA ALA A 33 3.22 -4.80 -1.90
C ALA A 33 2.82 -6.16 -1.30
N LEU A 34 2.07 -6.97 -2.05
CA LEU A 34 1.67 -8.32 -1.62
C LEU A 34 2.89 -9.23 -1.42
N ARG A 35 3.88 -9.19 -2.32
CA ARG A 35 5.14 -9.94 -2.14
C ARG A 35 5.91 -9.50 -0.90
N LEU A 36 5.98 -8.20 -0.64
CA LEU A 36 6.66 -7.68 0.54
C LEU A 36 5.94 -8.09 1.83
N LEU A 37 4.60 -8.04 1.85
CA LEU A 37 3.80 -8.52 2.98
C LEU A 37 4.02 -10.01 3.25
N ASP A 38 4.07 -10.86 2.21
CA ASP A 38 4.32 -12.29 2.37
C ASP A 38 5.72 -12.58 2.94
N LEU A 39 6.72 -11.82 2.50
CA LEU A 39 8.07 -11.87 3.09
C LEU A 39 8.06 -11.42 4.56
N THR A 40 7.39 -10.31 4.87
CA THR A 40 7.25 -9.81 6.25
C THR A 40 6.53 -10.81 7.15
N ARG A 41 5.50 -11.49 6.64
CA ARG A 41 4.78 -12.58 7.33
C ARG A 41 5.69 -13.77 7.61
N THR A 42 6.53 -14.14 6.65
CA THR A 42 7.52 -15.20 6.82
C THR A 42 8.58 -14.83 7.87
N LEU A 43 8.98 -13.56 7.93
CA LEU A 43 9.97 -13.05 8.86
C LEU A 43 9.41 -12.72 10.26
N GLN A 44 8.07 -12.64 10.41
CA GLN A 44 7.39 -12.32 11.67
C GLN A 44 7.96 -13.04 12.91
N PRO A 45 8.29 -14.35 12.88
CA PRO A 45 8.81 -15.04 14.07
C PRO A 45 10.18 -14.52 14.56
N TYR A 46 10.92 -13.82 13.69
CA TYR A 46 12.27 -13.32 13.95
C TYR A 46 12.29 -11.81 14.24
N LEU A 47 11.16 -11.12 14.12
CA LEU A 47 11.05 -9.67 14.29
C LEU A 47 10.46 -9.33 15.66
N SER A 48 10.95 -8.25 16.26
CA SER A 48 10.22 -7.64 17.38
C SER A 48 8.90 -7.04 16.88
N PRO A 49 7.87 -6.89 17.74
CA PRO A 49 6.62 -6.25 17.33
C PRO A 49 6.81 -4.85 16.73
N LEU A 50 7.80 -4.10 17.22
CA LEU A 50 8.12 -2.77 16.71
C LEU A 50 8.75 -2.85 15.31
N ASP A 51 9.67 -3.79 15.09
CA ASP A 51 10.28 -3.99 13.78
C ASP A 51 9.26 -4.49 12.76
N LEU A 52 8.36 -5.40 13.16
CA LEU A 52 7.26 -5.86 12.31
C LEU A 52 6.36 -4.70 11.87
N MET A 53 5.94 -3.85 12.82
CA MET A 53 5.17 -2.65 12.49
C MET A 53 5.94 -1.69 11.58
N ARG A 54 7.24 -1.53 11.82
CA ARG A 54 8.10 -0.69 11.00
C ARG A 54 8.17 -1.19 9.56
N GLU A 55 8.35 -2.50 9.36
CA GLU A 55 8.36 -3.10 8.02
C GLU A 55 7.03 -2.85 7.30
N ILE A 56 5.90 -3.09 7.96
CA ILE A 56 4.57 -2.82 7.38
C ILE A 56 4.42 -1.35 6.99
N LEU A 57 4.82 -0.40 7.86
CA LEU A 57 4.78 1.03 7.56
C LEU A 57 5.71 1.41 6.40
N CYS A 58 6.90 0.81 6.32
CA CYS A 58 7.83 1.03 5.20
C CYS A 58 7.21 0.61 3.87
N ILE A 59 6.53 -0.55 3.80
CA ILE A 59 5.84 -0.99 2.58
C ILE A 59 4.77 0.06 2.19
N ALA A 60 4.00 0.56 3.16
CA ALA A 60 2.92 1.52 2.90
C ALA A 60 3.46 2.88 2.40
N LEU A 61 4.61 3.32 2.91
CA LEU A 61 5.20 4.61 2.54
C LEU A 61 5.83 4.63 1.15
N VAL A 62 6.20 3.47 0.59
CA VAL A 62 6.75 3.38 -0.76
C VAL A 62 5.63 3.27 -1.81
N LEU A 63 4.41 2.92 -1.40
CA LEU A 63 3.25 3.04 -2.27
C LEU A 63 2.94 4.52 -2.50
N PRO A 64 2.83 4.98 -3.77
CA PRO A 64 2.60 6.38 -4.07
C PRO A 64 1.26 6.83 -3.49
N SER A 65 1.29 7.94 -2.74
CA SER A 65 0.06 8.59 -2.28
C SER A 65 -0.73 9.08 -3.51
N GLU A 66 -2.07 8.99 -3.47
CA GLU A 66 -2.92 9.52 -4.55
C GLU A 66 -2.62 11.00 -4.88
N ASN A 67 -2.06 11.76 -3.93
CA ASN A 67 -1.64 13.15 -4.09
C ASN A 67 -0.41 13.35 -5.00
N ASP A 68 0.46 12.34 -5.17
CA ASP A 68 1.63 12.40 -6.05
C ASP A 68 1.32 11.91 -7.48
N ARG A 69 0.07 11.57 -7.76
CA ARG A 69 -0.34 11.11 -9.07
C ARG A 69 -0.32 12.28 -10.05
N PRO A 70 0.47 12.23 -11.14
CA PRO A 70 0.31 13.20 -12.21
C PRO A 70 -1.14 13.11 -12.71
N PRO A 71 -1.81 14.25 -12.98
CA PRO A 71 -3.20 14.24 -13.41
C PRO A 71 -3.34 13.28 -14.60
N ARG A 72 -4.30 12.34 -14.52
CA ARG A 72 -4.59 11.44 -15.64
C ARG A 72 -4.80 12.32 -16.86
N ARG A 73 -3.86 12.25 -17.81
CA ARG A 73 -3.94 13.04 -19.05
C ARG A 73 -5.29 12.68 -19.67
N PRO A 74 -6.22 13.64 -19.83
CA PRO A 74 -7.50 13.33 -20.45
C PRO A 74 -7.18 12.72 -21.81
N ALA A 75 -7.74 11.54 -22.07
CA ALA A 75 -7.63 10.92 -23.38
C ALA A 75 -8.23 11.92 -24.37
N LEU A 76 -7.36 12.60 -25.13
CA LEU A 76 -7.83 13.46 -26.21
C LEU A 76 -8.62 12.55 -27.15
N PRO A 77 -9.88 12.89 -27.47
CA PRO A 77 -10.65 12.08 -28.39
C PRO A 77 -9.88 11.98 -29.71
N SER A 78 -9.88 10.77 -30.29
CA SER A 78 -9.07 10.40 -31.46
C SER A 78 -9.32 11.26 -32.72
N GLU A 79 -10.29 12.17 -32.67
CA GLU A 79 -10.65 13.13 -33.70
C GLU A 79 -9.61 14.25 -33.94
N PHE A 80 -8.61 14.41 -33.08
CA PHE A 80 -7.52 15.40 -33.29
C PHE A 80 -6.24 14.84 -33.95
N VAL A 81 -6.18 13.55 -34.26
CA VAL A 81 -4.99 12.89 -34.86
C VAL A 81 -5.10 12.83 -36.38
N ASN A 82 -5.38 13.96 -37.05
CA ASN A 82 -5.31 14.00 -38.53
C ASN A 82 -5.12 15.41 -39.12
N TRP A 83 -4.04 16.10 -38.73
CA TRP A 83 -3.62 17.35 -39.38
C TRP A 83 -2.12 17.41 -39.70
N ARG A 84 -1.54 16.35 -40.26
CA ARG A 84 -0.31 16.45 -41.07
C ARG A 84 -0.27 15.44 -42.19
#